data_AF-N6VHE2-F1
#
_entry.id   AF-N6VHE2-F1
#
_cell.length_a   1.000
_cell.length_b   1.000
_cell.length_c   1.000
_cell.angle_alpha   90.00
_cell.angle_beta   90.00
_cell.angle_gamma   90.00
#
_symmetry.space_group_name_H-M   'P 1'
#
loop_
_entity.id
_entity.type
_entity.pdbx_description
1 polymer ?
#
loop_
_entity_poly.entity_id
_entity_poly.type
_entity_poly.pdbx_seq_one_letter_code
_entity_poly.pdbx_strand_id
1 'polypeptide(L)'
;MGATGMTMTLDGVTIEGVGMGVRMEKGTLDVKEGTTIDFEKNGIGVYMEKDVTRAELKGTVITGKESGYGIHAVGATGMTMTLDEVKISKVQTGVYAVNGTLEMEKGSVTEFTEYGVNVGVLVTRASLTGTVITGKGSGTGIHARGGTDMTMRLDNVTVSKVAIGVEMMAGMLTMTKGSIDFVGDYGVKLGSSVKSASLTGTTITGQDKGYGVYAVGAESLEMTLEKVEIKGVEMGVMMEKGGKSLTIRRNSTIEFKGDGVGVGVLGEVKSVNLTRTTITGQGGIGSMGVYAMGTGNGALTVALTDVKN
;
A
#
# COMPACT_ATOMS: atom_id res chain seq x y z
N MET A 1 -37.67 -18.83 3.75
CA MET A 1 -37.75 -17.74 2.76
C MET A 1 -36.86 -16.63 3.26
N GLY A 2 -35.64 -16.53 2.72
CA GLY A 2 -34.67 -15.51 3.12
C GLY A 2 -35.17 -14.15 2.64
N ALA A 3 -35.28 -13.19 3.55
CA ALA A 3 -35.63 -11.82 3.19
C ALA A 3 -34.66 -11.35 2.11
N THR A 4 -35.19 -11.00 0.94
CA THR A 4 -34.50 -10.26 -0.12
C THR A 4 -33.72 -9.12 0.51
N GLY A 5 -32.40 -9.07 0.28
CA GLY A 5 -31.54 -8.06 0.88
C GLY A 5 -32.08 -6.66 0.59
N MET A 6 -32.20 -5.85 1.64
CA MET A 6 -32.59 -4.44 1.52
C MET A 6 -31.50 -3.68 0.78
N THR A 7 -31.89 -2.78 -0.13
CA THR A 7 -30.98 -1.75 -0.65
C THR A 7 -31.21 -0.47 0.14
N MET A 8 -30.15 0.08 0.72
CA MET A 8 -30.15 1.43 1.30
C MET A 8 -29.54 2.39 0.27
N THR A 9 -30.25 3.45 -0.08
CA THR A 9 -29.73 4.48 -0.99
C THR A 9 -29.69 5.84 -0.30
N LEU A 10 -28.53 6.49 -0.33
CA LEU A 10 -28.36 7.88 0.09
C LEU A 10 -28.07 8.73 -1.14
N ASP A 11 -28.87 9.76 -1.36
CA ASP A 11 -28.79 10.64 -2.53
C ASP A 11 -28.70 12.09 -2.07
N GLY A 12 -27.50 12.68 -2.09
CA GLY A 12 -27.27 14.06 -1.64
C GLY A 12 -27.56 14.31 -0.15
N VAL A 13 -27.37 13.31 0.71
CA VAL A 13 -27.72 13.41 2.15
C VAL A 13 -26.60 14.07 2.94
N THR A 14 -26.94 14.97 3.87
CA THR A 14 -25.99 15.51 4.86
C THR A 14 -26.25 14.91 6.24
N ILE A 15 -25.19 14.35 6.84
CA ILE A 15 -25.21 13.75 8.17
C ILE A 15 -24.14 14.44 9.03
N GLU A 16 -24.53 15.02 10.16
CA GLU A 16 -23.61 15.80 11.03
C GLU A 16 -23.91 15.56 12.51
N GLY A 17 -22.89 15.68 13.37
CA GLY A 17 -23.04 15.62 14.84
C GLY A 17 -23.38 14.23 15.39
N VAL A 18 -23.03 13.16 14.66
CA VAL A 18 -23.36 11.78 15.01
C VAL A 18 -22.12 10.98 15.42
N GLY A 19 -22.30 9.96 16.27
CA GLY A 19 -21.23 8.98 16.50
C GLY A 19 -21.05 7.99 15.35
N MET A 20 -22.09 7.75 14.56
CA MET A 20 -22.06 6.87 13.41
C MET A 20 -22.89 7.46 12.29
N GLY A 21 -22.29 7.64 11.11
CA GLY A 21 -22.97 8.22 9.95
C GLY A 21 -23.98 7.26 9.32
N VAL A 22 -23.47 6.15 8.80
CA VAL A 22 -24.27 5.09 8.18
C VAL A 22 -23.96 3.76 8.84
N ARG A 23 -25.00 3.00 9.19
CA ARG A 23 -24.90 1.61 9.61
C ARG A 23 -25.73 0.72 8.70
N MET A 24 -25.09 -0.21 8.03
CA MET A 24 -25.76 -1.22 7.21
C MET A 24 -25.51 -2.61 7.79
N GLU A 25 -26.55 -3.26 8.27
CA GLU A 25 -26.44 -4.59 8.88
C GLU A 25 -26.42 -5.71 7.84
N LYS A 26 -27.26 -5.59 6.80
CA LYS A 26 -27.39 -6.60 5.74
C LYS A 26 -27.88 -6.00 4.42
N GLY A 27 -27.59 -6.66 3.30
CA GLY A 27 -28.06 -6.24 1.97
C GLY A 27 -27.03 -5.38 1.24
N THR A 28 -27.47 -4.32 0.55
CA THR A 28 -26.60 -3.51 -0.31
C THR A 28 -26.71 -2.02 -0.02
N LEU A 29 -25.58 -1.31 -0.06
CA LEU A 29 -25.52 0.14 0.22
C LEU A 29 -25.10 0.90 -1.04
N ASP A 30 -25.90 1.87 -1.47
CA ASP A 30 -25.57 2.76 -2.58
C ASP A 30 -25.58 4.23 -2.07
N VAL A 31 -24.41 4.85 -1.96
CA VAL A 31 -24.27 6.27 -1.57
C VAL A 31 -23.85 7.08 -2.78
N LYS A 32 -24.68 8.03 -3.16
CA LYS A 32 -24.47 8.84 -4.35
C LYS A 32 -23.74 10.14 -4.03
N GLU A 33 -23.35 10.80 -5.11
CA GLU A 33 -22.66 12.08 -5.09
C GLU A 33 -23.42 13.15 -4.28
N GLY A 34 -22.67 14.08 -3.71
CA GLY A 34 -23.22 15.14 -2.85
C GLY A 34 -23.55 14.70 -1.42
N THR A 35 -23.43 13.40 -1.09
CA THR A 35 -23.57 12.95 0.29
C THR A 35 -22.37 13.38 1.14
N THR A 36 -22.64 14.00 2.30
CA THR A 36 -21.62 14.42 3.29
C THR A 36 -21.88 13.76 4.64
N ILE A 37 -20.82 13.26 5.28
CA ILE A 37 -20.90 12.55 6.56
C ILE A 37 -19.82 13.08 7.49
N ASP A 38 -20.24 13.76 8.54
CA ASP A 38 -19.39 14.21 9.63
C ASP A 38 -19.72 13.45 10.91
N PHE A 39 -18.70 12.85 11.54
CA PHE A 39 -18.88 12.07 12.75
C PHE A 39 -17.96 12.51 13.88
N GLU A 40 -18.43 12.30 15.11
CA GLU A 40 -17.76 12.69 16.35
C GLU A 40 -16.58 11.78 16.70
N LYS A 41 -15.78 12.20 17.68
CA LYS A 41 -14.59 11.48 18.11
C LYS A 41 -14.88 9.99 18.41
N ASN A 42 -14.02 9.10 17.89
CA ASN A 42 -14.10 7.64 17.95
C ASN A 42 -15.29 7.03 17.19
N GLY A 43 -15.98 7.85 16.39
CA GLY A 43 -17.10 7.40 15.58
C GLY A 43 -16.69 6.67 14.30
N ILE A 44 -17.70 6.37 13.50
CA ILE A 44 -17.54 5.72 12.19
C ILE A 44 -18.38 6.46 11.14
N GLY A 45 -17.78 6.84 10.02
CA GLY A 45 -18.51 7.44 8.90
C GLY A 45 -19.49 6.44 8.30
N VAL A 46 -18.98 5.32 7.77
CA VAL A 46 -19.79 4.22 7.22
C VAL A 46 -19.36 2.89 7.81
N TYR A 47 -20.29 2.21 8.49
CA TYR A 47 -20.11 0.89 9.06
C TYR A 47 -20.97 -0.14 8.34
N MET A 48 -20.33 -1.19 7.81
CA MET A 48 -20.99 -2.29 7.12
C MET A 48 -20.68 -3.60 7.83
N GLU A 49 -21.73 -4.28 8.27
CA GLU A 49 -21.59 -5.53 9.02
C GLU A 49 -21.46 -6.76 8.10
N LYS A 50 -21.38 -7.93 8.74
CA LYS A 50 -21.04 -9.21 8.11
C LYS A 50 -22.05 -9.72 7.08
N ASP A 51 -23.26 -9.16 7.01
CA ASP A 51 -24.29 -9.62 6.06
C ASP A 51 -24.50 -8.62 4.91
N VAL A 52 -23.65 -7.59 4.80
CA VAL A 52 -23.62 -6.66 3.67
C VAL A 52 -22.86 -7.29 2.50
N THR A 53 -23.50 -7.39 1.34
CA THR A 53 -22.96 -8.09 0.17
C THR A 53 -22.38 -7.15 -0.87
N ARG A 54 -22.83 -5.89 -0.93
CA ARG A 54 -22.29 -4.86 -1.83
C ARG A 54 -22.36 -3.49 -1.19
N ALA A 55 -21.34 -2.67 -1.43
CA ALA A 55 -21.42 -1.24 -1.20
C ALA A 55 -20.80 -0.46 -2.36
N GLU A 56 -21.49 0.56 -2.82
CA GLU A 56 -21.02 1.51 -3.81
C GLU A 56 -21.15 2.92 -3.23
N LEU A 57 -20.03 3.63 -3.08
CA LEU A 57 -20.01 5.02 -2.64
C LEU A 57 -19.38 5.85 -3.76
N LYS A 58 -20.10 6.87 -4.22
CA LYS A 58 -19.67 7.77 -5.27
C LYS A 58 -19.68 9.22 -4.79
N GLY A 59 -18.59 9.95 -5.02
CA GLY A 59 -18.51 11.39 -4.75
C GLY A 59 -18.87 11.79 -3.31
N THR A 60 -18.70 10.87 -2.35
CA THR A 60 -19.05 11.05 -0.95
C THR A 60 -17.91 11.74 -0.19
N VAL A 61 -18.25 12.66 0.71
CA VAL A 61 -17.28 13.30 1.62
C VAL A 61 -17.51 12.81 3.04
N ILE A 62 -16.45 12.33 3.70
CA ILE A 62 -16.49 11.80 5.05
C ILE A 62 -15.43 12.51 5.89
N THR A 63 -15.83 13.14 6.99
CA THR A 63 -14.92 13.87 7.89
C THR A 63 -15.06 13.37 9.33
N GLY A 64 -13.96 12.92 9.92
CA GLY A 64 -13.90 12.56 11.34
C GLY A 64 -13.33 13.67 12.24
N LYS A 65 -12.95 13.29 13.46
CA LYS A 65 -12.26 14.14 14.46
C LYS A 65 -10.93 13.55 14.93
N GLU A 66 -10.12 13.11 13.97
CA GLU A 66 -8.79 12.49 14.13
C GLU A 66 -8.77 11.15 14.86
N SER A 67 -9.93 10.50 15.02
CA SER A 67 -10.02 9.13 15.52
C SER A 67 -11.17 8.38 14.86
N GLY A 68 -11.24 7.07 15.07
CA GLY A 68 -12.26 6.22 14.45
C GLY A 68 -12.02 5.95 12.97
N TYR A 69 -13.07 5.51 12.28
CA TYR A 69 -12.97 4.99 10.91
C TYR A 69 -13.77 5.85 9.94
N GLY A 70 -13.19 6.21 8.79
CA GLY A 70 -13.97 6.77 7.69
C GLY A 70 -14.97 5.74 7.17
N ILE A 71 -14.45 4.59 6.75
CA ILE A 71 -15.22 3.42 6.32
C ILE A 71 -14.68 2.18 7.03
N HIS A 72 -15.56 1.44 7.70
CA HIS A 72 -15.26 0.13 8.26
C HIS A 72 -16.20 -0.91 7.65
N ALA A 73 -15.66 -1.70 6.73
CA ALA A 73 -16.37 -2.69 5.95
C ALA A 73 -16.01 -4.10 6.43
N VAL A 74 -16.83 -4.66 7.33
CA VAL A 74 -16.72 -6.06 7.71
C VAL A 74 -17.14 -6.91 6.52
N GLY A 75 -18.39 -6.72 6.07
CA GLY A 75 -18.92 -7.34 4.86
C GLY A 75 -19.11 -8.86 4.96
N ALA A 76 -19.99 -9.38 4.11
CA ALA A 76 -20.11 -10.81 3.87
C ALA A 76 -18.87 -11.37 3.16
N THR A 77 -18.69 -12.68 3.24
CA THR A 77 -17.69 -13.37 2.40
C THR A 77 -17.98 -13.06 0.93
N GLY A 78 -16.99 -12.51 0.23
CA GLY A 78 -17.15 -12.09 -1.17
C GLY A 78 -17.86 -10.75 -1.37
N MET A 79 -18.04 -9.94 -0.32
CA MET A 79 -18.55 -8.57 -0.45
C MET A 79 -17.76 -7.79 -1.50
N THR A 80 -18.46 -7.04 -2.35
CA THR A 80 -17.83 -6.08 -3.27
C THR A 80 -18.01 -4.65 -2.76
N MET A 81 -16.91 -3.94 -2.53
CA MET A 81 -16.91 -2.53 -2.15
C MET A 81 -16.25 -1.67 -3.24
N THR A 82 -17.00 -0.71 -3.77
CA THR A 82 -16.52 0.25 -4.77
C THR A 82 -16.61 1.66 -4.21
N LEU A 83 -15.50 2.40 -4.25
CA LEU A 83 -15.36 3.77 -3.78
C LEU A 83 -14.88 4.65 -4.95
N ASP A 84 -15.78 5.39 -5.59
CA ASP A 84 -15.46 6.29 -6.71
C ASP A 84 -15.47 7.75 -6.24
N GLU A 85 -14.34 8.43 -6.35
CA GLU A 85 -14.17 9.84 -5.96
C GLU A 85 -14.50 10.15 -4.48
N VAL A 86 -14.46 9.14 -3.61
CA VAL A 86 -14.71 9.28 -2.17
C VAL A 86 -13.56 10.02 -1.49
N LYS A 87 -13.89 11.00 -0.65
CA LYS A 87 -12.92 11.81 0.12
C LYS A 87 -13.12 11.58 1.61
N ILE A 88 -12.09 11.07 2.28
CA ILE A 88 -12.06 10.83 3.72
C ILE A 88 -10.99 11.70 4.35
N SER A 89 -11.30 12.36 5.47
CA SER A 89 -10.33 13.17 6.20
C SER A 89 -10.47 13.10 7.71
N LYS A 90 -9.37 13.35 8.43
CA LYS A 90 -9.32 13.49 9.90
C LYS A 90 -9.86 12.26 10.63
N VAL A 91 -9.25 11.11 10.38
CA VAL A 91 -9.66 9.82 10.97
C VAL A 91 -8.45 9.08 11.54
N GLN A 92 -8.67 8.02 12.30
CA GLN A 92 -7.56 7.11 12.63
C GLN A 92 -7.25 6.19 11.46
N THR A 93 -8.30 5.57 10.91
CA THR A 93 -8.22 4.76 9.69
C THR A 93 -9.17 5.29 8.62
N GLY A 94 -8.67 5.52 7.41
CA GLY A 94 -9.48 5.93 6.27
C GLY A 94 -10.50 4.87 5.87
N VAL A 95 -9.98 3.79 5.28
CA VAL A 95 -10.77 2.64 4.84
C VAL A 95 -10.24 1.39 5.50
N TYR A 96 -11.10 0.63 6.16
CA TYR A 96 -10.78 -0.72 6.63
C TYR A 96 -11.71 -1.73 5.96
N ALA A 97 -11.15 -2.50 5.00
CA ALA A 97 -11.85 -3.60 4.33
C ALA A 97 -11.44 -4.93 4.96
N VAL A 98 -12.39 -5.68 5.52
CA VAL A 98 -12.11 -6.95 6.20
C VAL A 98 -12.22 -8.14 5.25
N ASN A 99 -13.29 -8.20 4.44
CA ASN A 99 -13.63 -9.30 3.55
C ASN A 99 -13.80 -8.86 2.09
N GLY A 100 -13.72 -9.83 1.17
CA GLY A 100 -14.20 -9.67 -0.20
C GLY A 100 -13.24 -8.89 -1.08
N THR A 101 -13.75 -7.89 -1.81
CA THR A 101 -12.94 -7.08 -2.73
C THR A 101 -13.14 -5.58 -2.49
N LEU A 102 -12.03 -4.84 -2.58
CA LEU A 102 -12.02 -3.38 -2.54
C LEU A 102 -11.59 -2.81 -3.90
N GLU A 103 -12.39 -1.91 -4.45
CA GLU A 103 -12.03 -1.09 -5.59
C GLU A 103 -12.20 0.38 -5.19
N MET A 104 -11.10 1.14 -5.26
CA MET A 104 -11.11 2.57 -4.97
C MET A 104 -10.56 3.31 -6.18
N GLU A 105 -11.41 4.08 -6.81
CA GLU A 105 -11.08 4.85 -7.99
C GLU A 105 -11.11 6.34 -7.65
N LYS A 106 -9.99 7.01 -7.94
CA LYS A 106 -9.75 8.40 -7.59
C LYS A 106 -9.97 8.61 -6.08
N GLY A 107 -10.38 9.80 -5.69
CA GLY A 107 -10.65 10.11 -4.28
C GLY A 107 -9.39 10.27 -3.44
N SER A 108 -9.59 10.44 -2.13
CA SER A 108 -8.49 10.72 -1.22
C SER A 108 -8.75 10.28 0.22
N VAL A 109 -7.69 9.84 0.91
CA VAL A 109 -7.66 9.69 2.37
C VAL A 109 -6.59 10.62 2.93
N THR A 110 -6.98 11.57 3.78
CA THR A 110 -6.08 12.63 4.26
C THR A 110 -6.15 12.81 5.78
N GLU A 111 -5.07 13.32 6.35
CA GLU A 111 -4.98 13.63 7.80
C GLU A 111 -5.29 12.42 8.70
N PHE A 112 -4.99 11.20 8.23
CA PHE A 112 -5.14 10.00 9.04
C PHE A 112 -3.97 9.82 10.02
N THR A 113 -4.22 9.15 11.14
CA THR A 113 -3.19 8.95 12.18
C THR A 113 -2.55 7.56 12.18
N GLU A 114 -3.28 6.52 11.75
CA GLU A 114 -2.80 5.12 11.76
C GLU A 114 -2.72 4.52 10.35
N TYR A 115 -3.85 4.39 9.65
CA TYR A 115 -3.90 3.78 8.32
C TYR A 115 -4.67 4.63 7.32
N GLY A 116 -4.10 4.84 6.12
CA GLY A 116 -4.86 5.41 5.01
C GLY A 116 -5.89 4.39 4.52
N VAL A 117 -5.38 3.26 4.02
CA VAL A 117 -6.17 2.10 3.61
C VAL A 117 -5.61 0.85 4.28
N ASN A 118 -6.46 0.14 5.02
CA ASN A 118 -6.16 -1.11 5.70
C ASN A 118 -6.96 -2.26 5.05
N VAL A 119 -6.26 -3.29 4.60
CA VAL A 119 -6.81 -4.43 3.88
C VAL A 119 -6.59 -5.71 4.70
N GLY A 120 -7.70 -6.31 5.13
CA GLY A 120 -7.75 -7.50 5.97
C GLY A 120 -7.29 -8.78 5.27
N VAL A 121 -7.12 -9.84 6.07
CA VAL A 121 -6.62 -11.14 5.62
C VAL A 121 -7.62 -11.89 4.71
N LEU A 122 -8.91 -11.57 4.80
CA LEU A 122 -9.98 -12.21 4.03
C LEU A 122 -10.37 -11.42 2.76
N VAL A 123 -9.67 -10.33 2.48
CA VAL A 123 -9.77 -9.65 1.20
C VAL A 123 -8.98 -10.42 0.15
N THR A 124 -9.62 -10.75 -0.97
CA THR A 124 -9.00 -11.51 -2.07
C THR A 124 -8.40 -10.59 -3.13
N ARG A 125 -8.95 -9.38 -3.28
CA ARG A 125 -8.44 -8.36 -4.20
C ARG A 125 -8.67 -6.96 -3.66
N ALA A 126 -7.64 -6.12 -3.73
CA ALA A 126 -7.76 -4.69 -3.52
C ALA A 126 -7.10 -3.94 -4.69
N SER A 127 -7.82 -2.99 -5.28
CA SER A 127 -7.35 -2.16 -6.40
C SER A 127 -7.58 -0.70 -6.09
N LEU A 128 -6.51 0.10 -6.09
CA LEU A 128 -6.56 1.55 -5.93
C LEU A 128 -6.02 2.19 -7.21
N THR A 129 -6.79 3.09 -7.82
CA THR A 129 -6.44 3.76 -9.06
C THR A 129 -6.57 5.26 -8.91
N GLY A 130 -5.47 6.02 -9.08
CA GLY A 130 -5.50 7.49 -9.01
C GLY A 130 -5.82 8.07 -7.64
N THR A 131 -5.74 7.27 -6.58
CA THR A 131 -6.04 7.66 -5.20
C THR A 131 -4.90 8.46 -4.57
N VAL A 132 -5.25 9.47 -3.76
CA VAL A 132 -4.29 10.26 -2.97
C VAL A 132 -4.41 9.91 -1.49
N ILE A 133 -3.30 9.52 -0.86
CA ILE A 133 -3.22 9.13 0.54
C ILE A 133 -2.19 10.01 1.24
N THR A 134 -2.61 10.80 2.23
CA THR A 134 -1.72 11.72 2.95
C THR A 134 -1.89 11.59 4.46
N GLY A 135 -0.84 11.14 5.14
CA GLY A 135 -0.83 11.02 6.59
C GLY A 135 -0.43 12.33 7.30
N LYS A 136 -0.13 12.23 8.59
CA LYS A 136 0.37 13.34 9.44
C LYS A 136 1.86 13.20 9.82
N GLY A 137 2.63 12.41 9.07
CA GLY A 137 4.02 12.08 9.33
C GLY A 137 4.22 10.79 10.14
N SER A 138 3.13 10.08 10.44
CA SER A 138 3.11 8.79 11.14
C SER A 138 2.21 7.79 10.40
N GLY A 139 2.13 6.56 10.91
CA GLY A 139 1.24 5.54 10.38
C GLY A 139 1.67 5.00 9.01
N THR A 140 0.79 4.18 8.43
CA THR A 140 1.02 3.51 7.16
C THR A 140 0.01 3.99 6.12
N GLY A 141 0.47 4.41 4.95
CA GLY A 141 -0.40 4.82 3.85
C GLY A 141 -1.34 3.70 3.43
N ILE A 142 -0.75 2.57 3.04
CA ILE A 142 -1.47 1.39 2.60
C ILE A 142 -0.93 0.18 3.36
N HIS A 143 -1.76 -0.42 4.19
CA HIS A 143 -1.44 -1.64 4.92
C HIS A 143 -2.28 -2.80 4.40
N ALA A 144 -1.64 -3.79 3.82
CA ALA A 144 -2.24 -5.00 3.30
C ALA A 144 -1.78 -6.20 4.11
N ARG A 145 -2.62 -6.69 5.03
CA ARG A 145 -2.38 -7.98 5.68
C ARG A 145 -2.42 -9.07 4.63
N GLY A 146 -3.52 -9.11 3.87
CA GLY A 146 -3.72 -10.01 2.73
C GLY A 146 -3.74 -11.50 3.10
N GLY A 147 -4.47 -12.29 2.31
CA GLY A 147 -4.24 -13.73 2.25
C GLY A 147 -3.07 -14.07 1.33
N THR A 148 -2.58 -15.31 1.40
CA THR A 148 -1.48 -15.83 0.57
C THR A 148 -1.72 -15.69 -0.94
N ASP A 149 -2.98 -15.64 -1.38
CA ASP A 149 -3.40 -15.50 -2.78
C ASP A 149 -4.05 -14.14 -3.08
N MET A 150 -3.99 -13.19 -2.13
CA MET A 150 -4.53 -11.85 -2.31
C MET A 150 -3.75 -11.09 -3.39
N THR A 151 -4.48 -10.34 -4.21
CA THR A 151 -3.89 -9.44 -5.21
C THR A 151 -4.09 -7.98 -4.82
N MET A 152 -2.99 -7.24 -4.73
CA MET A 152 -2.98 -5.80 -4.48
C MET A 152 -2.54 -5.08 -5.75
N ARG A 153 -3.40 -4.24 -6.32
CA ARG A 153 -3.08 -3.37 -7.46
C ARG A 153 -3.11 -1.90 -7.05
N LEU A 154 -2.01 -1.20 -7.31
CA LEU A 154 -1.87 0.24 -7.12
C LEU A 154 -1.52 0.86 -8.46
N ASP A 155 -2.41 1.66 -9.03
CA ASP A 155 -2.18 2.33 -10.32
C ASP A 155 -2.27 3.85 -10.14
N ASN A 156 -1.16 4.55 -10.40
CA ASN A 156 -1.05 5.99 -10.25
C ASN A 156 -1.46 6.51 -8.86
N VAL A 157 -1.15 5.73 -7.81
CA VAL A 157 -1.46 6.08 -6.42
C VAL A 157 -0.36 6.98 -5.84
N THR A 158 -0.76 8.01 -5.12
CA THR A 158 0.17 8.92 -4.42
C THR A 158 0.04 8.76 -2.92
N VAL A 159 1.14 8.46 -2.24
CA VAL A 159 1.22 8.35 -0.79
C VAL A 159 2.21 9.38 -0.26
N SER A 160 1.84 10.17 0.75
CA SER A 160 2.76 11.16 1.34
C SER A 160 2.60 11.31 2.85
N LYS A 161 3.64 11.81 3.52
CA LYS A 161 3.65 12.14 4.96
C LYS A 161 3.25 10.95 5.83
N VAL A 162 3.89 9.81 5.61
CA VAL A 162 3.67 8.57 6.37
C VAL A 162 4.97 8.00 6.89
N ALA A 163 4.90 7.19 7.95
CA ALA A 163 6.06 6.43 8.40
C ALA A 163 6.37 5.29 7.42
N ILE A 164 5.33 4.63 6.91
CA ILE A 164 5.43 3.58 5.90
C ILE A 164 4.53 3.91 4.71
N GLY A 165 5.07 3.91 3.50
CA GLY A 165 4.29 4.12 2.28
C GLY A 165 3.30 3.00 2.04
N VAL A 166 3.83 1.82 1.72
CA VAL A 166 3.08 0.58 1.48
C VAL A 166 3.68 -0.54 2.32
N GLU A 167 2.85 -1.23 3.10
CA GLU A 167 3.23 -2.45 3.81
C GLU A 167 2.33 -3.60 3.37
N MET A 168 2.92 -4.67 2.82
CA MET A 168 2.18 -5.86 2.42
C MET A 168 2.76 -7.10 3.11
N MET A 169 1.94 -7.83 3.86
CA MET A 169 2.41 -8.97 4.66
C MET A 169 2.34 -10.30 3.88
N ALA A 170 1.34 -10.47 3.00
CA ALA A 170 1.15 -11.66 2.18
C ALA A 170 0.48 -11.34 0.84
N GLY A 171 0.63 -12.23 -0.15
CA GLY A 171 -0.05 -12.13 -1.46
C GLY A 171 0.86 -11.64 -2.58
N MET A 172 0.30 -10.89 -3.53
CA MET A 172 1.00 -10.36 -4.71
C MET A 172 0.76 -8.85 -4.86
N LEU A 173 1.84 -8.07 -4.99
CA LEU A 173 1.78 -6.63 -5.21
C LEU A 173 2.07 -6.28 -6.68
N THR A 174 1.21 -5.46 -7.27
CA THR A 174 1.50 -4.75 -8.53
C THR A 174 1.30 -3.26 -8.31
N MET A 175 2.36 -2.49 -8.47
CA MET A 175 2.33 -1.02 -8.44
C MET A 175 2.79 -0.47 -9.79
N THR A 176 1.97 0.37 -10.39
CA THR A 176 2.24 1.00 -11.69
C THR A 176 2.12 2.51 -11.54
N LYS A 177 3.15 3.25 -11.95
CA LYS A 177 3.27 4.70 -11.77
C LYS A 177 3.13 5.09 -10.29
N GLY A 178 2.69 6.31 -10.02
CA GLY A 178 2.46 6.81 -8.67
C GLY A 178 3.75 7.22 -7.96
N SER A 179 3.57 7.71 -6.73
CA SER A 179 4.67 8.20 -5.91
C SER A 179 4.45 7.89 -4.43
N ILE A 180 5.56 7.68 -3.73
CA ILE A 180 5.60 7.50 -2.27
C ILE A 180 6.61 8.50 -1.71
N ASP A 181 6.16 9.41 -0.84
CA ASP A 181 6.98 10.31 -0.04
C ASP A 181 6.80 9.97 1.44
N PHE A 182 7.79 9.29 2.01
CA PHE A 182 7.73 8.78 3.38
C PHE A 182 8.76 9.47 4.27
N VAL A 183 8.41 9.62 5.55
CA VAL A 183 9.24 10.29 6.57
C VAL A 183 9.75 9.33 7.65
N GLY A 184 9.32 8.07 7.61
CA GLY A 184 9.71 7.01 8.55
C GLY A 184 10.72 6.04 7.94
N ASP A 185 10.42 4.76 8.08
CA ASP A 185 11.41 3.69 7.91
C ASP A 185 11.35 3.06 6.52
N TYR A 186 10.19 3.05 5.85
CA TYR A 186 9.99 2.28 4.62
C TYR A 186 9.12 3.00 3.58
N GLY A 187 9.59 3.10 2.35
CA GLY A 187 8.76 3.40 1.20
C GLY A 187 7.82 2.24 0.90
N VAL A 188 8.39 1.07 0.59
CA VAL A 188 7.65 -0.20 0.40
C VAL A 188 8.26 -1.29 1.26
N LYS A 189 7.43 -1.94 2.08
CA LYS A 189 7.80 -3.04 2.97
C LYS A 189 7.02 -4.30 2.64
N LEU A 190 7.73 -5.39 2.39
CA LEU A 190 7.14 -6.69 2.03
C LEU A 190 7.50 -7.76 3.07
N GLY A 191 6.47 -8.45 3.54
CA GLY A 191 6.58 -9.56 4.49
C GLY A 191 6.97 -10.89 3.84
N SER A 192 7.30 -11.85 4.68
CA SER A 192 7.79 -13.19 4.30
C SER A 192 6.77 -14.09 3.60
N SER A 193 5.52 -13.66 3.45
CA SER A 193 4.46 -14.40 2.75
C SER A 193 4.05 -13.75 1.43
N VAL A 194 4.77 -12.72 0.99
CA VAL A 194 4.58 -12.11 -0.33
C VAL A 194 5.25 -13.01 -1.39
N LYS A 195 4.46 -13.39 -2.40
CA LYS A 195 4.91 -14.27 -3.51
C LYS A 195 5.51 -13.49 -4.66
N SER A 196 4.99 -12.30 -4.96
CA SER A 196 5.53 -11.43 -6.00
C SER A 196 5.31 -9.96 -5.69
N ALA A 197 6.22 -9.13 -6.17
CA ALA A 197 6.08 -7.68 -6.14
C ALA A 197 6.64 -7.09 -7.44
N SER A 198 5.80 -6.37 -8.18
CA SER A 198 6.17 -5.67 -9.39
C SER A 198 5.90 -4.18 -9.24
N LEU A 199 6.96 -3.37 -9.32
CA LEU A 199 6.88 -1.90 -9.32
C LEU A 199 7.33 -1.40 -10.69
N THR A 200 6.49 -0.63 -11.37
CA THR A 200 6.80 -0.11 -12.71
C THR A 200 6.52 1.39 -12.79
N GLY A 201 7.53 2.22 -13.06
CA GLY A 201 7.36 3.66 -13.23
C GLY A 201 7.07 4.43 -11.94
N THR A 202 7.36 3.84 -10.78
CA THR A 202 7.08 4.40 -9.46
C THR A 202 8.26 5.24 -8.96
N THR A 203 7.95 6.37 -8.30
CA THR A 203 8.94 7.17 -7.58
C THR A 203 8.80 6.97 -6.07
N ILE A 204 9.91 6.69 -5.39
CA ILE A 204 9.96 6.54 -3.93
C ILE A 204 10.98 7.54 -3.39
N THR A 205 10.53 8.43 -2.52
CA THR A 205 11.35 9.47 -1.89
C THR A 205 11.28 9.34 -0.38
N GLY A 206 12.43 9.21 0.25
CA GLY A 206 12.57 9.30 1.71
C GLY A 206 13.08 10.67 2.16
N GLN A 207 13.41 10.76 3.45
CA GLN A 207 13.99 11.95 4.09
C GLN A 207 15.40 11.66 4.61
N ASP A 208 16.25 11.15 3.71
CA ASP A 208 17.65 10.77 3.92
C ASP A 208 17.89 9.63 4.93
N LYS A 209 16.85 8.82 5.18
CA LYS A 209 16.86 7.68 6.09
C LYS A 209 15.94 6.56 5.59
N GLY A 210 16.07 5.39 6.21
CA GLY A 210 15.18 4.25 5.95
C GLY A 210 15.40 3.61 4.58
N TYR A 211 14.46 2.75 4.19
CA TYR A 211 14.52 1.91 3.01
C TYR A 211 13.58 2.41 1.93
N GLY A 212 14.05 2.52 0.70
CA GLY A 212 13.17 2.71 -0.46
C GLY A 212 12.25 1.51 -0.63
N VAL A 213 12.84 0.33 -0.83
CA VAL A 213 12.14 -0.96 -0.86
C VAL A 213 12.85 -1.95 0.05
N TYR A 214 12.11 -2.57 0.96
CA TYR A 214 12.60 -3.62 1.84
C TYR A 214 11.70 -4.84 1.77
N ALA A 215 12.29 -6.02 1.56
CA ALA A 215 11.58 -7.28 1.55
C ALA A 215 12.27 -8.33 2.41
N VAL A 216 11.45 -8.98 3.24
CA VAL A 216 11.78 -10.26 3.83
C VAL A 216 11.32 -11.32 2.83
N GLY A 217 12.25 -11.91 2.08
CA GLY A 217 11.92 -12.81 1.00
C GLY A 217 11.43 -14.16 1.48
N ALA A 218 10.28 -14.59 0.94
CA ALA A 218 9.90 -15.99 0.89
C ALA A 218 10.78 -16.74 -0.11
N GLU A 219 10.92 -18.05 0.00
CA GLU A 219 11.59 -18.87 -1.04
C GLU A 219 11.02 -18.64 -2.45
N SER A 220 9.73 -18.28 -2.53
CA SER A 220 9.01 -18.04 -3.77
C SER A 220 9.01 -16.57 -4.24
N LEU A 221 9.52 -15.62 -3.45
CA LEU A 221 9.39 -14.19 -3.77
C LEU A 221 10.13 -13.84 -5.07
N GLU A 222 9.37 -13.41 -6.07
CA GLU A 222 9.89 -12.76 -7.28
C GLU A 222 9.63 -11.25 -7.21
N MET A 223 10.70 -10.46 -7.21
CA MET A 223 10.60 -8.99 -7.18
C MET A 223 11.13 -8.39 -8.48
N THR A 224 10.34 -7.50 -9.09
CA THR A 224 10.72 -6.77 -10.30
C THR A 224 10.49 -5.27 -10.15
N LEU A 225 11.53 -4.47 -10.37
CA LEU A 225 11.50 -3.00 -10.36
C LEU A 225 11.88 -2.49 -11.77
N GLU A 226 10.94 -1.85 -12.45
CA GLU A 226 11.13 -1.32 -13.80
C GLU A 226 10.93 0.19 -13.85
N LYS A 227 11.93 0.93 -14.35
CA LYS A 227 11.83 2.40 -14.44
C LYS A 227 11.43 3.01 -13.09
N VAL A 228 11.98 2.46 -12.00
CA VAL A 228 11.73 2.92 -10.63
C VAL A 228 12.79 3.94 -10.26
N GLU A 229 12.38 5.04 -9.65
CA GLU A 229 13.27 6.06 -9.09
C GLU A 229 13.18 6.00 -7.57
N ILE A 230 14.32 5.76 -6.91
CA ILE A 230 14.44 5.79 -5.44
C ILE A 230 15.44 6.88 -5.09
N LYS A 231 15.09 7.78 -4.17
CA LYS A 231 16.00 8.83 -3.69
C LYS A 231 15.72 9.27 -2.26
N GLY A 232 16.68 9.96 -1.67
CA GLY A 232 16.56 10.46 -0.30
C GLY A 232 16.40 9.34 0.72
N VAL A 233 17.06 8.20 0.51
CA VAL A 233 17.00 7.05 1.43
C VAL A 233 18.40 6.70 1.92
N GLU A 234 18.47 5.99 3.04
CA GLU A 234 19.72 5.38 3.49
C GLU A 234 19.97 4.07 2.74
N MET A 235 18.91 3.28 2.56
CA MET A 235 18.97 1.99 1.87
C MET A 235 18.05 2.02 0.64
N GLY A 236 18.58 1.74 -0.55
CA GLY A 236 17.80 1.77 -1.79
C GLY A 236 16.80 0.61 -1.88
N VAL A 237 17.31 -0.57 -2.21
CA VAL A 237 16.54 -1.83 -2.31
C VAL A 237 17.22 -2.91 -1.50
N MET A 238 16.49 -3.54 -0.59
CA MET A 238 17.00 -4.61 0.26
C MET A 238 16.10 -5.84 0.21
N MET A 239 16.69 -7.01 -0.03
CA MET A 239 16.00 -8.31 0.06
C MET A 239 16.79 -9.27 0.96
N GLU A 240 16.17 -9.79 2.02
CA GLU A 240 16.84 -10.66 2.99
C GLU A 240 16.06 -11.94 3.33
N LYS A 241 16.71 -12.87 4.04
CA LYS A 241 16.14 -14.13 4.60
C LYS A 241 15.59 -15.14 3.58
N GLY A 242 15.64 -14.84 2.29
CA GLY A 242 15.15 -15.67 1.21
C GLY A 242 14.82 -14.84 -0.02
N GLY A 243 14.29 -15.47 -1.08
CA GLY A 243 13.89 -14.81 -2.31
C GLY A 243 14.29 -15.60 -3.55
N LYS A 244 13.35 -15.81 -4.46
CA LYS A 244 13.65 -16.48 -5.73
C LYS A 244 14.46 -15.56 -6.65
N SER A 245 14.04 -14.31 -6.80
CA SER A 245 14.72 -13.36 -7.67
C SER A 245 14.45 -11.90 -7.34
N LEU A 246 15.47 -11.07 -7.53
CA LEU A 246 15.36 -9.62 -7.62
C LEU A 246 15.80 -9.17 -9.02
N THR A 247 14.91 -8.50 -9.75
CA THR A 247 15.22 -7.90 -11.06
C THR A 247 15.00 -6.39 -11.00
N ILE A 248 16.01 -5.60 -11.36
CA ILE A 248 15.91 -4.14 -11.49
C ILE A 248 16.34 -3.76 -12.91
N ARG A 249 15.46 -3.07 -13.66
CA ARG A 249 15.75 -2.77 -15.06
C ARG A 249 15.06 -1.54 -15.64
N ARG A 250 15.35 -1.25 -16.92
CA ARG A 250 14.72 -0.18 -17.73
C ARG A 250 14.99 1.23 -17.19
N ASN A 251 16.27 1.56 -16.99
CA ASN A 251 16.73 2.87 -16.53
C ASN A 251 16.19 3.22 -15.13
N SER A 252 16.10 2.23 -14.24
CA SER A 252 15.82 2.50 -12.83
C SER A 252 17.00 3.24 -12.20
N THR A 253 16.70 4.18 -11.30
CA THR A 253 17.68 5.00 -10.58
C THR A 253 17.52 4.78 -9.09
N ILE A 254 18.64 4.58 -8.39
CA ILE A 254 18.68 4.39 -6.95
C ILE A 254 19.74 5.34 -6.38
N GLU A 255 19.27 6.36 -5.67
CA GLU A 255 20.10 7.30 -4.95
C GLU A 255 19.98 7.03 -3.45
N PHE A 256 21.13 6.88 -2.78
CA PHE A 256 21.18 6.59 -1.35
C PHE A 256 22.28 7.41 -0.67
N LYS A 257 22.15 7.59 0.64
CA LYS A 257 23.03 8.45 1.47
C LYS A 257 23.60 7.68 2.67
N GLY A 258 24.54 8.32 3.36
CA GLY A 258 25.19 7.77 4.54
C GLY A 258 26.03 6.52 4.23
N ASP A 259 26.26 5.67 5.22
CA ASP A 259 27.00 4.40 5.06
C ASP A 259 26.10 3.26 4.53
N GLY A 260 24.97 3.61 3.92
CA GLY A 260 23.97 2.66 3.48
C GLY A 260 24.34 1.90 2.20
N VAL A 261 23.33 1.22 1.65
CA VAL A 261 23.46 0.34 0.50
C VAL A 261 22.46 0.69 -0.58
N GLY A 262 22.91 0.84 -1.82
CA GLY A 262 22.03 1.04 -2.97
C GLY A 262 21.16 -0.19 -3.24
N VAL A 263 21.77 -1.35 -3.53
CA VAL A 263 21.06 -2.63 -3.71
C VAL A 263 21.72 -3.70 -2.85
N GLY A 264 21.00 -4.20 -1.85
CA GLY A 264 21.46 -5.24 -0.93
C GLY A 264 20.66 -6.53 -1.07
N VAL A 265 21.35 -7.67 -1.17
CA VAL A 265 20.74 -8.99 -0.99
C VAL A 265 21.48 -9.83 0.04
N LEU A 266 20.72 -10.49 0.91
CA LEU A 266 21.24 -11.28 2.02
C LEU A 266 20.55 -12.65 2.12
N GLY A 267 21.27 -13.61 2.69
CA GLY A 267 20.71 -14.91 3.05
C GLY A 267 20.58 -15.83 1.84
N GLU A 268 19.41 -16.42 1.64
CA GLU A 268 19.21 -17.46 0.64
C GLU A 268 18.66 -16.98 -0.72
N VAL A 269 18.77 -15.68 -1.00
CA VAL A 269 18.34 -15.09 -2.29
C VAL A 269 19.05 -15.79 -3.45
N LYS A 270 18.29 -16.33 -4.42
CA LYS A 270 18.86 -17.17 -5.49
C LYS A 270 19.46 -16.37 -6.64
N SER A 271 18.90 -15.20 -6.98
CA SER A 271 19.36 -14.43 -8.13
C SER A 271 19.10 -12.93 -8.01
N VAL A 272 20.03 -12.13 -8.53
CA VAL A 272 19.90 -10.69 -8.69
C VAL A 272 20.29 -10.29 -10.11
N ASN A 273 19.41 -9.58 -10.81
CA ASN A 273 19.66 -9.07 -12.15
C ASN A 273 19.46 -7.56 -12.20
N LEU A 274 20.52 -6.81 -12.48
CA LEU A 274 20.49 -5.36 -12.67
C LEU A 274 20.83 -5.05 -14.13
N THR A 275 19.85 -4.55 -14.89
CA THR A 275 20.02 -4.24 -16.32
C THR A 275 19.61 -2.81 -16.63
N ARG A 276 20.56 -1.97 -17.05
CA ARG A 276 20.36 -0.53 -17.23
C ARG A 276 19.82 0.11 -15.96
N THR A 277 20.59 -0.01 -14.89
CA THR A 277 20.28 0.55 -13.57
C THR A 277 21.41 1.49 -13.18
N THR A 278 21.06 2.69 -12.72
CA THR A 278 22.04 3.65 -12.18
C THR A 278 21.92 3.65 -10.66
N ILE A 279 23.05 3.47 -9.98
CA ILE A 279 23.11 3.50 -8.53
C ILE A 279 24.08 4.62 -8.15
N THR A 280 23.64 5.55 -7.31
CA THR A 280 24.44 6.71 -6.92
C THR A 280 24.43 6.85 -5.40
N GLY A 281 25.59 6.59 -4.79
CA GLY A 281 25.81 6.81 -3.37
C GLY A 281 26.35 8.22 -3.13
N GLN A 282 25.78 8.93 -2.16
CA GLN A 282 26.34 10.16 -1.60
C GLN A 282 27.04 9.90 -0.26
N GLY A 283 27.40 8.63 -0.02
CA GLY A 283 27.98 8.12 1.21
C GLY A 283 29.49 8.24 1.30
N GLY A 284 30.02 8.01 2.50
CA GLY A 284 31.46 7.92 2.75
C GLY A 284 32.05 6.57 2.37
N ILE A 285 33.28 6.32 2.82
CA ILE A 285 34.07 5.10 2.53
C ILE A 285 33.32 3.80 2.90
N GLY A 286 32.37 3.84 3.86
CA GLY A 286 31.59 2.69 4.31
C GLY A 286 30.40 2.32 3.43
N SER A 287 29.99 3.18 2.49
CA SER A 287 28.81 2.97 1.66
C SER A 287 29.03 1.93 0.55
N MET A 288 27.99 1.19 0.18
CA MET A 288 28.07 0.16 -0.86
C MET A 288 27.01 0.38 -1.95
N GLY A 289 27.42 0.44 -3.22
CA GLY A 289 26.47 0.51 -4.33
C GLY A 289 25.63 -0.76 -4.46
N VAL A 290 26.30 -1.91 -4.60
CA VAL A 290 25.67 -3.24 -4.63
C VAL A 290 26.36 -4.12 -3.59
N TYR A 291 25.57 -4.74 -2.73
CA TYR A 291 26.02 -5.68 -1.73
C TYR A 291 25.25 -6.98 -1.85
N ALA A 292 25.97 -8.10 -1.92
CA ALA A 292 25.33 -9.39 -2.06
C ALA A 292 26.09 -10.45 -1.24
N MET A 293 25.39 -11.07 -0.30
CA MET A 293 25.94 -12.12 0.56
C MET A 293 24.99 -13.30 0.58
N GLY A 294 25.37 -14.37 -0.10
CA GLY A 294 24.65 -15.64 -0.06
C GLY A 294 25.05 -16.48 1.16
N THR A 295 24.07 -17.14 1.79
CA THR A 295 24.30 -18.16 2.83
C THR A 295 23.92 -19.52 2.27
N GLY A 296 24.86 -20.27 1.70
CA GLY A 296 24.62 -21.66 1.25
C GLY A 296 25.47 -22.12 0.06
N ASN A 297 25.33 -23.40 -0.30
CA ASN A 297 26.04 -24.05 -1.42
C ASN A 297 25.44 -23.72 -2.82
N GLY A 298 24.48 -22.79 -2.90
CA GLY A 298 23.89 -22.34 -4.16
C GLY A 298 24.65 -21.16 -4.76
N ALA A 299 24.86 -21.15 -6.07
CA ALA A 299 25.47 -20.03 -6.76
C ALA A 299 24.51 -18.82 -6.78
N LEU A 300 24.88 -17.73 -6.11
CA LEU A 300 24.26 -16.44 -6.35
C LEU A 300 24.68 -15.97 -7.74
N THR A 301 23.71 -15.81 -8.64
CA THR A 301 23.96 -15.16 -9.94
C THR A 301 23.72 -13.66 -9.83
N VAL A 302 24.79 -12.88 -10.06
CA VAL A 302 24.71 -11.43 -10.21
C VAL A 302 25.01 -11.08 -11.67
N ALA A 303 24.02 -10.54 -12.37
CA ALA A 303 24.20 -10.01 -13.72
C ALA A 303 24.12 -8.49 -13.69
N LEU A 304 25.20 -7.82 -14.11
CA LEU A 304 25.30 -6.37 -14.22
C LEU A 304 25.51 -6.01 -15.70
N THR A 305 24.50 -5.41 -16.31
CA THR A 305 24.57 -4.95 -17.71
C THR A 305 24.25 -3.46 -17.78
N ASP A 306 25.14 -2.67 -18.37
CA ASP A 306 25.00 -1.21 -18.49
C ASP A 306 24.79 -0.50 -17.14
N VAL A 307 25.45 -0.97 -16.08
CA VAL A 307 25.40 -0.33 -14.75
C VAL A 307 26.47 0.75 -14.68
N LYS A 308 26.06 1.98 -14.35
CA LYS A 308 26.96 3.09 -14.02
C LYS A 308 26.96 3.27 -12.51
N ASN A 309 28.13 3.11 -11.91
CA ASN A 309 28.43 3.36 -10.50
C ASN A 309 29.29 4.61 -10.39
#